data_AF-A0A9W8UU58-F1
#
_entry.id   AF-A0A9W8UU58-F1
#
_cell.length_a   1.000
_cell.length_b   1.000
_cell.length_c   1.000
_cell.angle_alpha   90.00
_cell.angle_beta   90.00
_cell.angle_gamma   90.00
#
_symmetry.space_group_name_H-M   'P 1'
#
loop_
_entity.id
_entity.type
_entity.pdbx_description
1 polymer ?
#
loop_
_entity_poly.entity_id
_entity_poly.type
_entity_poly.pdbx_seq_one_letter_code
_entity_poly.pdbx_strand_id
1 'polypeptide(L)'
;MASSKANLSTRGDVFATPTSKIPLLDVVCDLWHPETNPGGYVSLGVAENTLMHEEVIEHMTKNFGIDSHSLTYGDGFSGSHRLRDTIARFVNRNFNPHEPVTKNQLLITSGVGQAIEVSGFSICDKGDGVLLARPHYGNFPIDLGYRVE
;
A
#
# COMPACT_ATOMS: atom_id res chain seq x y z
N MET A 1 6.12 10.31 40.02
CA MET A 1 4.78 10.02 39.48
C MET A 1 4.95 8.98 38.40
N ALA A 2 4.40 7.78 38.59
CA ALA A 2 4.47 6.73 37.57
C ALA A 2 3.68 7.19 36.34
N SER A 3 4.34 7.28 35.18
CA SER A 3 3.66 7.55 33.92
C SER A 3 2.58 6.48 33.73
N SER A 4 1.34 6.93 33.52
CA SER A 4 0.22 6.10 33.12
C SER A 4 0.61 5.37 31.83
N LYS A 5 1.10 4.13 31.93
CA LYS A 5 1.26 3.26 30.75
C LYS A 5 -0.09 3.21 30.07
N ALA A 6 -0.16 3.71 28.84
CA ALA A 6 -1.35 3.61 28.03
C ALA A 6 -1.74 2.13 27.93
N ASN A 7 -3.04 1.82 27.97
CA ASN A 7 -3.56 0.45 27.83
C ASN A 7 -3.45 -0.04 26.36
N LEU A 8 -2.32 0.20 25.71
CA LEU A 8 -2.04 -0.24 24.35
C LEU A 8 -1.55 -1.69 24.38
N SER A 9 -1.83 -2.42 23.31
CA SER A 9 -1.13 -3.70 23.05
C SER A 9 0.38 -3.45 22.94
N THR A 10 1.21 -4.47 23.15
CA THR A 10 2.68 -4.37 22.96
C THR A 10 3.03 -3.72 21.62
N ARG A 11 2.38 -4.17 20.53
CA ARG A 11 2.52 -3.59 19.20
C ARG A 11 2.09 -2.12 19.14
N GLY A 12 0.94 -1.79 19.73
CA GLY A 12 0.44 -0.42 19.78
C GLY A 12 1.39 0.52 20.53
N ASP A 13 2.03 0.04 21.59
CA ASP A 13 3.02 0.78 22.36
C ASP A 13 4.27 1.11 21.52
N VAL A 14 4.77 0.13 20.74
CA VAL A 14 5.89 0.34 19.79
C VAL A 14 5.55 1.41 18.76
N PHE A 15 4.38 1.34 18.11
CA PHE A 15 4.00 2.33 17.09
C PHE A 15 3.65 3.71 17.66
N ALA A 16 3.30 3.79 18.95
CA ALA A 16 3.09 5.08 19.63
C ALA A 16 4.41 5.82 19.93
N THR A 17 5.57 5.17 19.79
CA THR A 17 6.86 5.81 20.04
C THR A 17 7.20 6.86 18.96
N PRO A 18 7.86 7.98 19.32
CA PRO A 18 8.29 8.99 18.36
C PRO A 18 9.23 8.46 17.26
N THR A 19 9.96 7.39 17.54
CA THR A 19 10.85 6.72 16.56
C THR A 19 10.11 6.09 15.39
N SER A 20 8.81 5.84 15.53
CA SER A 20 7.95 5.34 14.45
C SER A 20 7.52 6.44 13.48
N LYS A 21 7.85 7.72 13.75
CA LYS A 21 7.56 8.83 12.83
C LYS A 21 8.39 8.65 11.56
N ILE A 22 7.73 8.72 10.41
CA ILE A 22 8.36 8.66 9.09
C ILE A 22 8.84 10.08 8.72
N PRO A 23 10.15 10.39 8.71
CA PRO A 23 10.63 11.75 8.47
C PRO A 23 10.28 12.29 7.08
N LEU A 24 10.09 11.38 6.11
CA LEU A 24 9.63 11.72 4.76
C LEU A 24 8.31 12.49 4.77
N LEU A 25 7.44 12.26 5.76
CA LEU A 25 6.16 12.97 5.86
C LEU A 25 6.35 14.46 6.16
N ASP A 26 7.40 14.84 6.89
CA ASP A 26 7.69 16.26 7.13
C ASP A 26 8.06 16.97 5.81
N VAL A 27 8.77 16.28 4.91
CA VAL A 27 9.10 16.78 3.57
C VAL A 27 7.84 16.89 2.70
N VAL A 28 7.00 15.85 2.70
CA VAL A 28 5.76 15.82 1.90
C VAL A 28 4.76 16.88 2.36
N CYS A 29 4.73 17.22 3.65
CA CYS A 29 3.85 18.27 4.18
C CYS A 29 4.33 19.70 3.87
N ASP A 30 5.56 19.90 3.41
CA ASP A 30 6.16 21.21 3.14
C ASP A 30 6.90 21.21 1.79
N LEU A 31 6.22 20.72 0.74
CA LEU A 31 6.81 20.65 -0.60
C LEU A 31 7.00 22.04 -1.20
N TRP A 32 8.11 22.19 -1.91
CA TRP A 32 8.44 23.40 -2.66
C TRP A 32 7.42 23.68 -3.76
N HIS A 33 7.06 24.95 -3.92
CA HIS A 33 6.29 25.46 -5.06
C HIS A 33 6.82 26.84 -5.46
N PRO A 34 7.00 27.14 -6.76
CA PRO A 34 7.66 28.37 -7.21
C PRO A 34 6.97 29.66 -6.74
N GLU A 35 5.64 29.63 -6.59
CA GLU A 35 4.86 30.83 -6.25
C GLU A 35 4.32 30.82 -4.81
N THR A 36 3.94 29.65 -4.30
CA THR A 36 3.17 29.53 -3.06
C THR A 36 3.98 28.98 -1.89
N ASN A 37 5.10 28.31 -2.17
CA ASN A 37 6.01 27.82 -1.14
C ASN A 37 7.46 27.73 -1.64
N PRO A 38 8.10 28.86 -2.00
CA PRO A 38 9.45 28.85 -2.58
C PRO A 38 10.53 28.42 -1.58
N GLY A 39 10.21 28.38 -0.28
CA GLY A 39 11.11 27.91 0.79
C GLY A 39 10.94 26.44 1.17
N GLY A 40 9.97 25.73 0.58
CA GLY A 40 9.69 24.32 0.88
C GLY A 40 10.76 23.36 0.35
N TYR A 41 10.58 22.08 0.62
CA TYR A 41 11.48 21.00 0.22
C TYR A 41 11.24 20.53 -1.22
N VAL A 42 12.32 20.35 -1.97
CA VAL A 42 12.29 19.60 -3.23
C VAL A 42 12.46 18.11 -2.92
N SER A 43 11.39 17.33 -3.11
CA SER A 43 11.43 15.89 -2.84
C SER A 43 12.09 15.11 -3.97
N LEU A 44 13.19 14.43 -3.65
CA LEU A 44 13.88 13.47 -4.53
C LEU A 44 13.88 12.03 -3.96
N GLY A 45 13.18 11.82 -2.84
CA GLY A 45 13.18 10.57 -2.10
C GLY A 45 11.88 9.76 -2.19
N VAL A 46 10.87 10.28 -2.88
CA VAL A 46 9.56 9.62 -3.05
C VAL A 46 9.53 8.94 -4.42
N ALA A 47 9.23 7.65 -4.44
CA ALA A 47 8.98 6.90 -5.68
C ALA A 47 7.53 7.11 -6.14
N GLU A 48 7.24 8.26 -6.72
CA GLU A 48 5.93 8.60 -7.30
C GLU A 48 6.05 8.86 -8.80
N ASN A 49 5.03 8.47 -9.57
CA ASN A 49 4.96 8.75 -10.99
C ASN A 49 3.87 9.79 -11.28
N THR A 50 4.27 11.06 -11.36
CA THR A 50 3.39 12.19 -11.63
C THR A 50 3.15 12.46 -13.12
N LEU A 51 3.90 11.77 -14.00
CA LEU A 51 3.93 12.05 -15.44
C LEU A 51 2.60 11.78 -16.14
N MET A 52 1.76 10.93 -15.56
CA MET A 52 0.47 10.51 -16.13
C MET A 52 -0.75 11.09 -15.39
N HIS A 53 -0.53 12.07 -14.50
CA HIS A 53 -1.62 12.59 -13.68
C HIS A 53 -2.75 13.18 -14.51
N GLU A 54 -2.43 13.96 -15.56
CA GLU A 54 -3.42 14.60 -16.40
C GLU A 54 -4.34 13.58 -17.08
N GLU A 55 -3.77 12.56 -17.72
CA GLU A 55 -4.50 11.53 -18.45
C GLU A 55 -5.34 10.66 -17.51
N VAL A 56 -4.80 10.31 -16.34
CA VAL A 56 -5.53 9.52 -15.34
C VAL A 56 -6.69 10.33 -14.77
N ILE A 57 -6.49 11.61 -14.44
CA ILE A 57 -7.55 12.49 -13.94
C ILE A 57 -8.65 12.67 -14.99
N GLU A 58 -8.29 12.93 -16.25
CA GLU A 58 -9.27 13.07 -17.33
C GLU A 58 -10.07 11.77 -17.50
N HIS A 59 -9.38 10.63 -17.57
CA HIS A 59 -10.02 9.34 -17.76
C HIS A 59 -10.97 9.01 -16.59
N MET A 60 -10.53 9.22 -15.36
CA MET A 60 -11.38 9.00 -14.18
C MET A 60 -12.59 9.93 -14.22
N THR A 61 -12.39 11.24 -14.38
CA THR A 61 -13.48 12.23 -14.37
C THR A 61 -14.53 11.93 -15.44
N LYS A 62 -14.11 11.54 -16.65
CA LYS A 62 -15.00 11.25 -17.77
C LYS A 62 -15.75 9.92 -17.63
N ASN A 63 -15.15 8.91 -16.98
CA ASN A 63 -15.65 7.54 -16.96
C ASN A 63 -16.10 7.07 -15.57
N PHE A 64 -16.05 7.93 -14.56
CA PHE A 64 -16.46 7.59 -13.21
C PHE A 64 -17.97 7.41 -13.12
N GLY A 65 -18.40 6.24 -12.67
CA GLY A 65 -19.79 5.92 -12.40
C GLY A 65 -19.87 5.00 -11.19
N ILE A 66 -20.79 5.34 -10.28
CA ILE A 66 -21.13 4.53 -9.11
C ILE A 66 -22.55 4.02 -9.30
N ASP A 67 -22.75 2.73 -9.03
CA ASP A 67 -24.06 2.11 -8.93
C ASP A 67 -24.37 1.74 -7.47
N SER A 68 -25.63 1.34 -7.20
CA SER A 68 -26.04 0.92 -5.86
C SER A 68 -25.24 -0.28 -5.34
N HIS A 69 -24.86 -1.21 -6.23
CA HIS A 69 -24.08 -2.40 -5.87
C HIS A 69 -22.73 -2.04 -5.25
N SER A 70 -22.11 -0.99 -5.75
CA SER A 70 -20.85 -0.43 -5.23
C SER A 70 -20.95 0.08 -3.78
N LEU A 71 -22.16 0.30 -3.26
CA LEU A 71 -22.43 0.73 -1.88
C LEU A 71 -22.87 -0.42 -0.96
N THR A 72 -22.70 -1.66 -1.41
CA THR A 72 -23.02 -2.87 -0.63
C THR A 72 -21.75 -3.64 -0.25
N TYR A 73 -21.90 -4.87 0.25
CA TYR A 73 -20.79 -5.82 0.39
C TYR A 73 -20.17 -6.25 -0.96
N GLY A 74 -20.72 -5.79 -2.09
CA GLY A 74 -20.17 -5.99 -3.42
C GLY A 74 -20.11 -7.47 -3.80
N ASP A 75 -18.97 -7.88 -4.34
CA ASP A 75 -18.75 -9.26 -4.83
C ASP A 75 -17.97 -10.12 -3.81
N GLY A 76 -18.11 -9.80 -2.52
CA GLY A 76 -17.44 -10.48 -1.41
C GLY A 76 -16.05 -9.94 -1.07
N PHE A 77 -15.33 -10.67 -0.22
CA PHE A 77 -14.11 -10.17 0.45
C PHE A 77 -12.85 -10.17 -0.42
N SER A 78 -12.92 -10.72 -1.63
CA SER A 78 -11.78 -10.81 -2.54
C SER A 78 -11.63 -9.62 -3.50
N GLY A 79 -12.58 -8.68 -3.47
CA GLY A 79 -12.68 -7.59 -4.44
C GLY A 79 -13.62 -7.91 -5.60
N SER A 80 -14.04 -6.85 -6.31
CA SER A 80 -15.08 -6.96 -7.34
C SER A 80 -14.66 -7.88 -8.49
N HIS A 81 -15.63 -8.58 -9.08
CA HIS A 81 -15.40 -9.43 -10.25
C HIS A 81 -14.83 -8.62 -11.40
N ARG A 82 -15.41 -7.44 -11.66
CA ARG A 82 -14.96 -6.52 -12.71
C ARG A 82 -13.48 -6.13 -12.55
N LEU A 83 -13.06 -5.80 -11.33
CA LEU A 83 -11.69 -5.39 -11.05
C LEU A 83 -10.72 -6.57 -11.23
N ARG A 84 -11.02 -7.73 -10.65
CA ARG A 84 -10.17 -8.92 -10.76
C ARG A 84 -10.04 -9.41 -12.21
N ASP A 85 -11.13 -9.42 -12.98
CA ASP A 85 -11.08 -9.76 -14.40
C ASP A 85 -10.21 -8.77 -15.21
N THR A 86 -10.27 -7.49 -14.87
CA THR A 86 -9.47 -6.45 -15.53
C THR A 86 -7.99 -6.60 -15.19
N ILE A 87 -7.65 -6.86 -13.92
CA ILE A 87 -6.28 -7.11 -13.50
C ILE A 87 -5.72 -8.37 -14.14
N ALA A 88 -6.49 -9.47 -14.18
CA ALA A 88 -6.06 -10.70 -14.85
C ALA A 88 -5.72 -10.43 -16.32
N ARG A 89 -6.58 -9.71 -17.07
CA ARG A 89 -6.28 -9.29 -18.45
C ARG A 89 -5.05 -8.41 -18.55
N PHE A 90 -4.89 -7.45 -17.65
CA PHE A 90 -3.72 -6.57 -17.61
C PHE A 90 -2.43 -7.36 -17.38
N VAL A 91 -2.43 -8.31 -16.45
CA VAL A 91 -1.27 -9.16 -16.15
C VAL A 91 -0.91 -10.03 -17.35
N ASN A 92 -1.89 -10.74 -17.90
CA ASN A 92 -1.70 -11.63 -19.05
C ASN A 92 -1.19 -10.86 -20.28
N ARG A 93 -1.64 -9.62 -20.49
CA ARG A 93 -1.23 -8.80 -21.64
C ARG A 93 0.20 -8.26 -21.51
N ASN A 94 0.63 -7.88 -20.31
CA ASN A 94 1.87 -7.10 -20.15
C ASN A 94 3.05 -7.89 -19.58
N PHE A 95 2.80 -9.01 -18.87
CA PHE A 95 3.86 -9.71 -18.14
C PHE A 95 4.16 -11.12 -18.68
N ASN A 96 3.45 -11.56 -19.73
CA ASN A 96 3.63 -12.86 -20.39
C ASN A 96 3.81 -14.03 -19.40
N PRO A 97 2.83 -14.28 -18.52
CA PRO A 97 2.95 -15.33 -17.51
C PRO A 97 2.98 -16.72 -18.17
N HIS A 98 3.67 -17.67 -17.54
CA HIS A 98 3.76 -19.06 -18.03
C HIS A 98 2.37 -19.71 -18.19
N GLU A 99 1.51 -19.53 -17.17
CA GLU A 99 0.10 -19.90 -17.24
C GLU A 99 -0.78 -18.64 -17.18
N PRO A 100 -1.91 -18.58 -17.92
CA PRO A 100 -2.82 -17.46 -17.83
C PRO A 100 -3.34 -17.24 -16.41
N VAL A 101 -3.19 -16.02 -15.89
CA VAL A 101 -3.76 -15.60 -14.61
C VAL A 101 -5.27 -15.48 -14.74
N THR A 102 -5.99 -16.06 -13.79
CA THR A 102 -7.46 -16.01 -13.69
C THR A 102 -7.91 -15.18 -12.50
N LYS A 103 -9.15 -14.66 -12.53
CA LYS A 103 -9.72 -13.90 -11.40
C LYS A 103 -9.77 -14.68 -10.08
N ASN A 104 -9.80 -16.01 -10.14
CA ASN A 104 -9.87 -16.89 -8.98
C ASN A 104 -8.53 -16.98 -8.25
N GLN A 105 -7.44 -16.55 -8.88
CA GLN A 105 -6.09 -16.47 -8.32
C GLN A 105 -5.75 -15.06 -7.80
N LEU A 106 -6.73 -14.13 -7.80
CA LEU A 106 -6.53 -12.74 -7.44
C LEU A 106 -7.32 -12.37 -6.18
N LEU A 107 -6.63 -11.73 -5.23
CA LEU A 107 -7.17 -11.07 -4.06
C LEU A 107 -6.82 -9.59 -4.13
N ILE A 108 -7.80 -8.71 -3.96
CA ILE A 108 -7.57 -7.27 -3.92
C ILE A 108 -7.29 -6.82 -2.49
N THR A 109 -6.22 -6.06 -2.31
CA THR A 109 -5.83 -5.45 -1.03
C THR A 109 -5.78 -3.93 -1.15
N SER A 110 -5.80 -3.23 -0.02
CA SER A 110 -5.59 -1.79 0.09
C SER A 110 -4.11 -1.43 -0.11
N GLY A 111 -3.59 -1.74 -1.30
CA GLY A 111 -2.20 -1.50 -1.68
C GLY A 111 -1.26 -2.68 -1.38
N VAL A 112 0.00 -2.50 -1.81
CA VAL A 112 1.02 -3.57 -1.76
C VAL A 112 1.53 -3.85 -0.35
N GLY A 113 1.58 -2.86 0.54
CA GLY A 113 1.99 -3.06 1.93
C GLY A 113 1.09 -4.09 2.64
N GLN A 114 -0.24 -3.97 2.49
CA GLN A 114 -1.18 -4.96 3.00
C GLN A 114 -1.05 -6.32 2.27
N ALA A 115 -0.76 -6.32 0.97
CA ALA A 115 -0.53 -7.56 0.22
C ALA A 115 0.69 -8.33 0.78
N ILE A 116 1.77 -7.62 1.12
CA ILE A 116 2.96 -8.20 1.75
C ILE A 116 2.62 -8.70 3.17
N GLU A 117 1.94 -7.88 3.97
CA GLU A 117 1.55 -8.22 5.34
C GLU A 117 0.68 -9.49 5.42
N VAL A 118 -0.38 -9.56 4.59
CA VAL A 118 -1.25 -10.74 4.56
C VAL A 118 -0.55 -11.97 3.99
N SER A 119 0.39 -11.78 3.04
CA SER A 119 1.21 -12.88 2.52
C SER A 119 2.10 -13.46 3.61
N GLY A 120 2.85 -12.61 4.33
CA GLY A 120 3.66 -13.03 5.47
C GLY A 120 2.83 -13.75 6.53
N PHE A 121 1.67 -13.20 6.89
CA PHE A 121 0.75 -13.83 7.84
C PHE A 121 0.22 -15.19 7.38
N SER A 122 0.06 -15.41 6.08
CA SER A 122 -0.52 -16.65 5.54
C SER A 122 0.50 -17.77 5.37
N ILE A 123 1.80 -17.45 5.27
CA ILE A 123 2.85 -18.41 4.90
C ILE A 123 3.96 -18.56 5.94
N CYS A 124 3.99 -17.72 6.98
CA CYS A 124 4.99 -17.76 8.05
C CYS A 124 4.33 -17.91 9.41
N ASP A 125 4.99 -18.67 10.29
CA ASP A 125 4.70 -18.74 11.72
C ASP A 125 5.63 -17.84 12.53
N LYS A 126 5.30 -17.64 13.82
CA LYS A 126 6.15 -16.89 14.74
C LYS A 126 7.52 -17.55 14.87
N GLY A 127 8.57 -16.80 14.53
CA GLY A 127 9.96 -17.25 14.56
C GLY A 127 10.53 -17.63 13.20
N ASP A 128 9.70 -17.72 12.16
CA ASP A 128 10.17 -17.89 10.79
C ASP A 128 10.93 -16.65 10.30
N GLY A 129 11.83 -16.88 9.33
CA GLY A 129 12.61 -15.83 8.68
C GLY A 129 12.25 -15.66 7.21
N VAL A 130 12.28 -14.42 6.72
CA VAL A 130 12.13 -14.10 5.30
C VAL A 130 13.46 -13.59 4.74
N LEU A 131 13.93 -14.18 3.64
CA LEU A 131 15.14 -13.75 2.96
C LEU A 131 14.85 -12.53 2.05
N LEU A 132 15.56 -11.43 2.29
CA LEU A 132 15.50 -10.22 1.45
C LEU A 132 16.84 -10.01 0.75
N ALA A 133 16.83 -10.02 -0.60
CA ALA A 133 17.99 -9.67 -1.39
C ALA A 133 18.36 -8.19 -1.18
N ARG A 134 19.66 -7.84 -1.18
CA ARG A 134 20.10 -6.45 -0.97
C ARG A 134 20.59 -5.82 -2.29
N PRO A 135 20.28 -4.53 -2.56
CA PRO A 135 19.39 -3.67 -1.77
C PRO A 135 17.91 -4.05 -1.95
N HIS A 136 17.07 -3.74 -0.96
CA HIS A 136 15.63 -3.97 -1.00
C HIS A 136 14.83 -2.73 -0.62
N TYR A 137 13.52 -2.78 -0.85
CA TYR A 137 12.58 -1.82 -0.33
C TYR A 137 12.67 -1.75 1.21
N GLY A 138 12.92 -0.55 1.74
CA GLY A 138 13.23 -0.35 3.16
C GLY A 138 12.10 -0.71 4.12
N ASN A 139 10.85 -0.72 3.65
CA ASN A 139 9.69 -1.01 4.48
C ASN A 139 9.36 -2.51 4.59
N PHE A 140 10.01 -3.40 3.82
CA PHE A 140 9.73 -4.83 3.91
C PHE A 140 9.79 -5.41 5.33
N PRO A 141 10.77 -5.07 6.19
CA PRO A 141 10.78 -5.56 7.58
C PRO A 141 9.54 -5.12 8.38
N ILE A 142 9.00 -3.94 8.11
CA ILE A 142 7.81 -3.41 8.77
C ILE A 142 6.56 -4.11 8.21
N ASP A 143 6.43 -4.17 6.89
CA ASP A 143 5.29 -4.79 6.21
C ASP A 143 5.13 -6.28 6.55
N LEU A 144 6.24 -7.02 6.64
CA LEU A 144 6.25 -8.42 7.07
C LEU A 144 6.14 -8.58 8.60
N GLY A 145 6.52 -7.55 9.37
CA GLY A 145 6.65 -7.60 10.82
C GLY A 145 5.39 -7.18 11.59
N TYR A 146 4.39 -6.56 10.95
CA TYR A 146 3.20 -6.01 11.62
C TYR A 146 2.47 -6.98 12.55
N ARG A 147 2.56 -8.30 12.34
CA ARG A 147 1.86 -9.30 13.16
C ARG A 147 2.77 -10.31 13.87
N VAL A 148 4.09 -10.16 13.80
CA VAL A 148 5.04 -11.21 14.23
C VAL A 148 5.39 -11.13 15.73
N GLU A 149 4.78 -10.22 16.50
CA GLU A 149 5.00 -10.11 17.95
C GLU A 149 3.81 -10.55 18.81
#